data_AF-A0A3B0P349-F1
#
_entry.id   AF-A0A3B0P349-F1
#
_cell.length_a   1.000
_cell.length_b   1.000
_cell.length_c   1.000
_cell.angle_alpha   90.00
_cell.angle_beta   90.00
_cell.angle_gamma   90.00
#
_symmetry.space_group_name_H-M   'P 1'
#
loop_
_entity.id
_entity.type
_entity.pdbx_description
1 polymer ?
#
loop_
_entity_poly.entity_id
_entity_poly.type
_entity_poly.pdbx_seq_one_letter_code
_entity_poly.pdbx_strand_id
1 'polypeptide(L)'
;MFVAASAFSDTGLTTLTIANTFNEFGQILIAISMVAGGIGIFTIKIYIFQTIFGFKSSIFSNMASQTERGSSSVSETRKMIKVAISFLIITTIIASFIFTMLLYLKDNNLQPIKNALSDPQIKIQKIPHGNFPQALKLGIFHAISSVNNAGFDLFGKDSLQPFYFDYAFQSVTIIVFLLGGVGFPVIYDVW
;
A
#
# COMPACT_ATOMS: atom_id res chain seq x y z
N MET A 1 19.25 3.96 -3.17
CA MET A 1 18.58 4.94 -4.06
C MET A 1 17.47 4.28 -4.88
N PHE A 2 17.73 3.23 -5.67
CA PHE A 2 16.73 2.60 -6.55
C PHE A 2 15.42 2.18 -5.84
N VAL A 3 15.49 1.40 -4.76
CA VAL A 3 14.30 0.95 -4.01
C VAL A 3 13.47 2.12 -3.48
N ALA A 4 14.13 3.18 -2.98
CA ALA A 4 13.43 4.36 -2.48
C ALA A 4 12.72 5.13 -3.61
N ALA A 5 13.36 5.26 -4.78
CA ALA A 5 12.75 5.88 -5.95
C ALA A 5 11.55 5.05 -6.44
N SER A 6 11.69 3.73 -6.50
CA SER A 6 10.61 2.85 -6.94
C SER A 6 9.41 2.84 -5.97
N ALA A 7 9.68 2.84 -4.66
CA ALA A 7 8.67 2.96 -3.62
C ALA A 7 7.94 4.30 -3.64
N PHE A 8 8.66 5.40 -3.87
CA PHE A 8 8.05 6.73 -3.96
C PHE A 8 7.27 6.95 -5.27
N SER A 9 7.63 6.26 -6.34
CA SER A 9 6.91 6.30 -7.62
C SER A 9 5.79 5.25 -7.73
N ASP A 10 5.60 4.40 -6.70
CA ASP A 10 4.70 3.24 -6.70
C ASP A 10 4.89 2.29 -7.89
N THR A 11 6.14 2.02 -8.29
CA THR A 11 6.44 1.14 -9.44
C THR A 11 6.67 -0.32 -9.07
N GLY A 12 6.96 -0.62 -7.80
CA GLY A 12 7.09 -2.00 -7.30
C GLY A 12 8.33 -2.77 -7.74
N LEU A 13 9.30 -2.12 -8.40
CA LEU A 13 10.53 -2.77 -8.83
C LEU A 13 11.58 -2.75 -7.73
N THR A 14 12.14 -3.92 -7.43
CA THR A 14 13.24 -4.05 -6.48
C THR A 14 14.40 -4.85 -7.04
N THR A 15 15.62 -4.41 -6.73
CA THR A 15 16.85 -5.14 -7.02
C THR A 15 17.24 -6.10 -5.88
N LEU A 16 16.57 -5.99 -4.73
CA LEU A 16 16.89 -6.72 -3.49
C LEU A 16 15.60 -7.19 -2.81
N THR A 17 15.65 -8.31 -2.11
CA THR A 17 14.49 -8.81 -1.37
C THR A 17 14.27 -8.00 -0.08
N ILE A 18 13.21 -7.19 -0.04
CA ILE A 18 12.96 -6.23 1.04
C ILE A 18 12.88 -6.91 2.41
N ALA A 19 12.21 -8.06 2.47
CA ALA A 19 12.02 -8.83 3.70
C ALA A 19 13.34 -9.26 4.36
N ASN A 20 14.38 -9.52 3.55
CA ASN A 20 15.66 -10.05 4.02
C ASN A 20 16.75 -8.98 4.15
N THR A 21 16.69 -7.94 3.30
CA THR A 21 17.73 -6.91 3.23
C THR A 21 17.50 -5.78 4.23
N PHE A 22 16.26 -5.35 4.44
CA PHE A 22 15.95 -4.21 5.30
C PHE A 22 15.48 -4.67 6.68
N ASN A 23 15.93 -3.96 7.71
CA ASN A 23 15.37 -4.08 9.05
C ASN A 23 13.95 -3.47 9.11
N GLU A 24 13.30 -3.58 10.27
CA GLU A 24 11.92 -3.12 10.44
C GLU A 24 11.77 -1.62 10.18
N PHE A 25 12.74 -0.83 10.62
CA PHE A 25 12.77 0.60 10.38
C PHE A 25 12.83 0.93 8.88
N GLY A 26 13.67 0.22 8.11
CA GLY A 26 13.76 0.38 6.67
C GLY A 26 12.46 0.00 5.95
N GLN A 27 11.80 -1.06 6.39
CA GLN A 27 10.49 -1.47 5.85
C GLN A 27 9.41 -0.40 6.12
N ILE A 28 9.43 0.23 7.29
CA ILE A 28 8.54 1.36 7.62
C ILE A 28 8.81 2.56 6.70
N LEU A 29 10.08 2.90 6.45
CA LEU A 29 10.43 4.00 5.54
C LEU A 29 9.97 3.74 4.11
N ILE A 30 10.07 2.49 3.64
CA ILE A 30 9.54 2.08 2.34
C ILE A 30 8.01 2.25 2.32
N ALA A 31 7.30 1.80 3.37
CA ALA A 31 5.85 1.98 3.49
C ALA A 31 5.41 3.44 3.48
N ILE A 32 6.12 4.30 4.21
CA ILE A 32 5.87 5.76 4.21
C ILE A 32 6.10 6.34 2.82
N SER A 33 7.14 5.87 2.10
CA SER A 33 7.44 6.33 0.75
C SER A 33 6.32 5.98 -0.23
N MET A 34 5.73 4.79 -0.13
CA MET A 34 4.57 4.37 -0.94
C MET A 34 3.35 5.26 -0.68
N VAL A 35 3.04 5.56 0.60
CA VAL A 35 1.94 6.48 0.93
C VAL A 35 2.21 7.89 0.39
N ALA A 36 3.45 8.36 0.50
CA ALA A 36 3.84 9.68 0.01
C ALA A 36 3.73 9.79 -1.53
N GLY A 37 4.12 8.72 -2.23
CA GLY A 37 3.99 8.57 -3.68
C GLY A 37 2.54 8.57 -4.14
N GLY A 38 1.74 7.63 -3.61
CA GLY A 38 0.39 7.38 -4.10
C GLY A 38 -0.55 8.55 -3.85
N ILE A 39 -0.40 9.22 -2.70
CA ILE A 39 -1.18 10.42 -2.37
C ILE A 39 -0.59 11.68 -3.01
N GLY A 40 0.71 11.74 -3.29
CA GLY A 40 1.39 12.91 -3.87
C GLY A 40 1.68 14.04 -2.87
N ILE A 41 2.88 14.64 -2.98
CA ILE A 41 3.44 15.59 -2.01
C ILE A 41 2.56 16.84 -1.82
N PHE A 42 2.09 17.46 -2.91
CA PHE A 42 1.26 18.67 -2.81
C PHE A 42 -0.10 18.38 -2.19
N THR A 43 -0.65 17.20 -2.49
CA THR A 43 -1.94 16.74 -1.97
C THR A 43 -1.86 16.49 -0.45
N ILE A 44 -0.78 15.84 0.02
CA ILE A 44 -0.50 15.66 1.47
C ILE A 44 -0.38 17.01 2.17
N LYS A 45 0.39 17.94 1.57
CA LYS A 45 0.53 19.29 2.10
C LYS A 45 -0.83 19.96 2.26
N ILE A 46 -1.66 19.98 1.21
CA ILE A 46 -2.99 20.59 1.27
C ILE A 46 -3.82 19.95 2.37
N TYR A 47 -3.89 18.62 2.44
CA TYR A 47 -4.69 17.90 3.42
C TYR A 47 -4.31 18.22 4.88
N ILE A 48 -3.02 18.19 5.21
CA ILE A 48 -2.53 18.50 6.56
C ILE A 48 -2.83 19.95 6.93
N PHE A 49 -2.42 20.91 6.10
CA PHE A 49 -2.58 22.33 6.41
C PHE A 49 -4.05 22.76 6.45
N GLN A 50 -4.90 22.16 5.61
CA GLN A 50 -6.33 22.44 5.60
C GLN A 50 -7.09 21.78 6.75
N THR A 51 -6.94 20.47 6.92
CA THR A 51 -7.84 19.68 7.77
C THR A 51 -7.44 19.79 9.23
N ILE A 52 -6.13 19.81 9.51
CA ILE A 52 -5.61 19.81 10.88
C ILE A 52 -5.42 21.25 11.38
N PHE A 53 -4.85 22.14 10.56
CA PHE A 53 -4.48 23.49 11.00
C PHE A 53 -5.42 24.61 10.53
N GLY A 54 -6.36 24.33 9.62
CA GLY A 54 -7.29 25.34 9.11
C GLY A 54 -6.64 26.48 8.32
N PHE A 55 -5.35 26.40 8.01
CA PHE A 55 -4.64 27.45 7.30
C PHE A 55 -5.10 27.54 5.84
N LYS A 56 -5.14 28.76 5.30
CA LYS A 56 -5.38 28.99 3.88
C LYS A 56 -4.15 28.50 3.10
N SER A 57 -4.33 27.46 2.29
CA SER A 57 -3.27 26.95 1.41
C SER A 57 -2.96 27.98 0.32
N SER A 58 -1.67 28.14 0.00
CA SER A 58 -1.19 29.06 -1.05
C SER A 58 -1.83 28.76 -2.40
N ILE A 59 -2.14 29.83 -3.15
CA ILE A 59 -2.75 29.78 -4.48
C ILE A 59 -1.95 28.86 -5.41
N PHE A 60 -0.62 28.95 -5.39
CA PHE A 60 0.26 28.14 -6.23
C PHE A 60 0.11 26.63 -5.95
N SER A 61 0.07 26.22 -4.68
CA SER A 61 -0.14 24.80 -4.36
C SER A 61 -1.53 24.31 -4.75
N ASN A 62 -2.54 25.16 -4.63
CA ASN A 62 -3.89 24.79 -5.00
C ASN A 62 -4.03 24.64 -6.52
N MET A 63 -3.38 25.51 -7.30
CA MET A 63 -3.29 25.39 -8.76
C MET A 63 -2.48 24.16 -9.17
N ALA A 64 -1.34 23.90 -8.53
CA ALA A 64 -0.53 22.71 -8.80
C ALA A 64 -1.34 21.42 -8.56
N SER A 65 -2.01 21.30 -7.41
CA SER A 65 -2.85 20.13 -7.13
C SER A 65 -4.12 20.08 -7.99
N GLN A 66 -4.62 21.21 -8.48
CA GLN A 66 -5.70 21.22 -9.47
C GLN A 66 -5.23 20.58 -10.78
N THR A 67 -4.05 20.96 -11.27
CA THR A 67 -3.44 20.36 -12.47
C THR A 67 -3.15 18.87 -12.27
N GLU A 68 -2.65 18.46 -11.10
CA GLU A 68 -2.37 17.05 -10.79
C GLU A 68 -3.62 16.18 -10.69
N ARG A 69 -4.75 16.76 -10.28
CA ARG A 69 -5.96 16.00 -9.93
C ARG A 69 -7.15 16.22 -10.87
N GLY A 70 -7.02 17.12 -11.84
CA GLY A 70 -8.00 17.32 -12.92
C GLY A 70 -9.33 17.97 -12.48
N SER A 71 -9.36 18.71 -11.38
CA SER A 71 -10.58 19.33 -10.85
C SER A 71 -10.92 20.68 -11.51
N SER A 72 -12.21 21.01 -11.57
CA SER A 72 -12.70 22.19 -12.31
C SER A 72 -12.39 23.53 -11.61
N SER A 73 -12.36 23.53 -10.27
CA SER A 73 -12.06 24.73 -9.47
C SER A 73 -11.16 24.41 -8.27
N VAL A 74 -10.38 25.41 -7.84
CA VAL A 74 -9.51 25.33 -6.64
C VAL A 74 -10.28 24.93 -5.37
N SER A 75 -11.53 25.41 -5.24
CA SER A 75 -12.38 25.08 -4.09
C SER A 75 -12.81 23.62 -4.09
N GLU A 76 -13.16 23.08 -5.27
CA GLU A 76 -13.51 21.68 -5.43
C GLU A 76 -12.30 20.76 -5.26
N THR A 77 -11.13 21.13 -5.79
CA THR A 77 -9.87 20.40 -5.56
C THR A 77 -9.67 20.11 -4.08
N ARG A 78 -9.94 21.13 -3.27
CA ARG A 78 -9.75 21.12 -1.83
C ARG A 78 -10.73 20.16 -1.12
N LYS A 79 -11.98 20.08 -1.58
CA LYS A 79 -12.98 19.15 -1.05
C LYS A 79 -12.71 17.72 -1.51
N MET A 80 -12.42 17.54 -2.79
CA MET A 80 -12.05 16.28 -3.41
C MET A 80 -10.86 15.63 -2.70
N ILE A 81 -9.79 16.39 -2.46
CA ILE A 81 -8.62 15.90 -1.71
C ILE A 81 -9.01 15.38 -0.32
N LYS A 82 -9.88 16.10 0.40
CA LYS A 82 -10.32 15.70 1.74
C LYS A 82 -11.10 14.38 1.70
N VAL A 83 -12.05 14.26 0.77
CA VAL A 83 -12.88 13.04 0.62
C VAL A 83 -12.01 11.86 0.18
N ALA A 84 -11.18 12.03 -0.85
CA ALA A 84 -10.34 10.97 -1.40
C ALA A 84 -9.30 10.47 -0.39
N ILE A 85 -8.57 11.36 0.31
CA ILE A 85 -7.60 10.92 1.32
C ILE A 85 -8.29 10.24 2.49
N SER A 86 -9.45 10.75 2.95
CA SER A 86 -10.21 10.10 4.02
C SER A 86 -10.64 8.69 3.60
N PHE A 87 -11.12 8.54 2.37
CA PHE A 87 -11.46 7.24 1.77
C PHE A 87 -10.27 6.29 1.69
N LEU A 88 -9.11 6.76 1.24
CA LEU A 88 -7.89 5.94 1.15
C LEU A 88 -7.39 5.51 2.53
N ILE A 89 -7.40 6.40 3.53
CA ILE A 89 -7.00 6.06 4.90
C ILE A 89 -7.95 5.01 5.49
N ILE A 90 -9.26 5.19 5.35
CA ILE A 90 -10.28 4.24 5.83
C ILE A 90 -10.09 2.88 5.15
N THR A 91 -9.94 2.88 3.82
CA THR A 91 -9.71 1.65 3.05
C THR A 91 -8.42 0.95 3.46
N THR A 92 -7.34 1.71 3.72
CA THR A 92 -6.07 1.16 4.20
C THR A 92 -6.20 0.52 5.57
N ILE A 93 -6.93 1.14 6.51
CA ILE A 93 -7.15 0.59 7.86
C ILE A 93 -7.97 -0.70 7.77
N ILE A 94 -9.07 -0.71 7.01
CA ILE A 94 -9.92 -1.88 6.82
C ILE A 94 -9.13 -3.00 6.13
N ALA A 95 -8.42 -2.70 5.05
CA ALA A 95 -7.58 -3.67 4.35
C ALA A 95 -6.48 -4.23 5.25
N SER A 96 -5.82 -3.39 6.06
CA SER A 96 -4.79 -3.82 7.02
C SER A 96 -5.34 -4.85 8.00
N PHE A 97 -6.55 -4.60 8.52
CA PHE A 97 -7.22 -5.52 9.42
C PHE A 97 -7.56 -6.85 8.71
N ILE A 98 -8.14 -6.78 7.51
CA ILE A 98 -8.50 -7.97 6.71
C ILE A 98 -7.26 -8.81 6.38
N PHE A 99 -6.20 -8.20 5.83
CA PHE A 99 -4.96 -8.93 5.52
C PHE A 99 -4.32 -9.54 6.77
N THR A 100 -4.31 -8.81 7.89
CA THR A 100 -3.81 -9.33 9.16
C THR A 100 -4.58 -10.57 9.59
N MET A 101 -5.92 -10.53 9.51
CA MET A 101 -6.77 -11.68 9.87
C MET A 101 -6.57 -12.87 8.92
N LEU A 102 -6.52 -12.62 7.61
CA LEU A 102 -6.28 -13.68 6.61
C LEU A 102 -4.93 -14.37 6.84
N LEU A 103 -3.87 -13.60 7.10
CA LEU A 103 -2.54 -14.15 7.34
C LEU A 103 -2.42 -14.83 8.71
N TYR A 104 -3.09 -14.30 9.74
CA TYR A 104 -3.08 -14.87 11.08
C TYR A 104 -3.80 -16.22 11.16
N LEU A 105 -4.94 -16.34 10.47
CA LEU A 105 -5.81 -17.53 10.47
C LEU A 105 -5.39 -18.60 9.46
N LYS A 106 -4.46 -18.28 8.54
CA LYS A 106 -3.91 -19.27 7.61
C LYS A 106 -3.34 -20.44 8.41
N ASP A 107 -3.20 -21.64 7.82
CA ASP A 107 -2.43 -22.76 8.41
C ASP A 107 -1.18 -23.07 7.55
N ASN A 108 -0.06 -23.40 8.22
CA ASN A 108 1.27 -23.64 7.64
C ASN A 108 1.28 -24.86 6.71
N ASN A 109 0.25 -25.70 6.83
CA ASN A 109 0.19 -27.01 6.19
C ASN A 109 -0.15 -26.95 4.69
N LEU A 110 -0.54 -25.78 4.15
CA LEU A 110 -0.65 -25.57 2.70
C LEU A 110 0.70 -25.19 2.08
N GLN A 111 1.69 -26.09 2.21
CA GLN A 111 2.79 -26.19 1.26
C GLN A 111 2.64 -27.48 0.44
N PRO A 112 2.15 -27.41 -0.80
CA PRO A 112 2.52 -28.42 -1.77
C PRO A 112 3.19 -27.73 -2.95
N ILE A 113 4.40 -27.22 -2.74
CA ILE A 113 5.46 -27.43 -3.73
C ILE A 113 6.65 -28.07 -3.01
N LYS A 114 6.42 -29.31 -2.55
CA LYS A 114 7.49 -30.30 -2.39
C LYS A 114 8.19 -30.65 -3.71
N ASN A 115 7.85 -30.00 -4.82
CA ASN A 115 8.42 -30.28 -6.15
C ASN A 115 9.52 -29.29 -6.58
N ALA A 116 10.01 -28.43 -5.68
CA ALA A 116 11.32 -27.76 -5.81
C ALA A 116 12.36 -28.44 -4.91
N LEU A 117 12.31 -29.78 -4.84
CA LEU A 117 13.43 -30.60 -4.37
C LEU A 117 14.62 -30.32 -5.30
N SER A 118 15.55 -29.44 -4.90
CA SER A 118 16.99 -29.38 -5.26
C SER A 118 17.60 -27.97 -5.20
N ASP A 119 17.26 -27.12 -4.22
CA ASP A 119 18.12 -25.96 -3.95
C ASP A 119 18.23 -25.71 -2.43
N PRO A 120 19.41 -25.90 -1.82
CA PRO A 120 19.65 -25.65 -0.39
C PRO A 120 19.42 -24.18 0.05
N GLN A 121 19.20 -23.25 -0.89
CA GLN A 121 19.06 -21.83 -0.58
C GLN A 121 17.60 -21.31 -0.52
N ILE A 122 16.60 -22.13 -0.83
CA ILE A 122 15.20 -21.72 -0.73
C ILE A 122 14.75 -21.80 0.73
N LYS A 123 15.02 -20.73 1.50
CA LYS A 123 14.36 -20.51 2.78
C LYS A 123 12.89 -20.27 2.51
N ILE A 124 12.06 -21.30 2.64
CA ILE A 124 10.62 -21.15 2.56
C ILE A 124 10.23 -20.17 3.66
N GLN A 125 9.74 -19.01 3.24
CA GLN A 125 9.41 -17.94 4.15
C GLN A 125 8.22 -18.41 4.99
N LYS A 126 8.44 -18.57 6.29
CA LYS A 126 7.44 -19.07 7.22
C LYS A 126 6.35 -18.02 7.34
N ILE A 127 5.17 -18.32 6.79
CA ILE A 127 3.96 -17.52 7.02
C ILE A 127 3.77 -17.45 8.55
N PRO A 128 3.45 -16.28 9.14
CA PRO A 128 3.38 -16.14 10.58
C PRO A 128 2.10 -16.74 11.15
N HIS A 129 2.07 -18.06 11.27
CA HIS A 129 0.97 -18.76 11.92
C HIS A 129 0.97 -18.50 13.42
N GLY A 130 -0.12 -17.95 13.94
CA GLY A 130 -0.28 -17.67 15.37
C GLY A 130 0.58 -16.53 15.91
N ASN A 131 1.41 -15.87 15.09
CA ASN A 131 2.21 -14.72 15.52
C ASN A 131 1.53 -13.40 15.11
N PHE A 132 0.72 -12.86 16.02
CA PHE A 132 -0.05 -11.65 15.77
C PHE A 132 0.82 -10.43 15.39
N PRO A 133 1.92 -10.09 16.10
CA PRO A 133 2.79 -8.98 15.70
C PRO A 133 3.33 -9.08 14.26
N GLN A 134 3.73 -10.29 13.84
CA GLN A 134 4.22 -10.51 12.49
C GLN A 134 3.09 -10.44 11.45
N ALA A 135 1.94 -11.03 11.73
CA ALA A 135 0.76 -10.95 10.86
C ALA A 135 0.27 -9.52 10.70
N LEU A 136 0.27 -8.72 11.77
CA LEU A 136 -0.09 -7.30 11.74
C LEU A 136 0.87 -6.49 10.87
N LYS A 137 2.17 -6.70 11.04
CA LYS A 137 3.20 -6.04 10.23
C LYS A 137 3.04 -6.35 8.75
N LEU A 138 2.89 -7.64 8.40
CA LEU A 138 2.67 -8.06 7.01
C LEU A 138 1.33 -7.51 6.48
N GLY A 139 0.27 -7.56 7.27
CA GLY A 139 -1.05 -7.10 6.88
C GLY A 139 -1.08 -5.60 6.57
N ILE A 140 -0.48 -4.78 7.43
CA ILE A 140 -0.35 -3.33 7.21
C ILE A 140 0.48 -3.04 5.95
N PHE A 141 1.63 -3.70 5.79
CA PHE A 141 2.51 -3.45 4.65
C PHE A 141 1.82 -3.78 3.32
N HIS A 142 1.15 -4.94 3.23
CA HIS A 142 0.44 -5.35 2.01
C HIS A 142 -0.83 -4.53 1.77
N ALA A 143 -1.51 -4.03 2.82
CA ALA A 143 -2.61 -3.09 2.67
C ALA A 143 -2.14 -1.77 2.05
N ILE A 144 -1.07 -1.18 2.58
CA ILE A 144 -0.48 0.06 2.04
C ILE A 144 -0.03 -0.15 0.60
N SER A 145 0.65 -1.26 0.33
CA SER A 145 1.12 -1.59 -1.02
C SER A 145 -0.04 -1.77 -2.00
N SER A 146 -1.10 -2.49 -1.59
CA SER A 146 -2.27 -2.73 -2.45
C SER A 146 -3.06 -1.44 -2.70
N VAL A 147 -3.38 -0.65 -1.66
CA VAL A 147 -4.16 0.58 -1.80
C VAL A 147 -3.44 1.62 -2.67
N ASN A 148 -2.11 1.72 -2.56
CA ASN A 148 -1.32 2.67 -3.37
C ASN A 148 -0.87 2.06 -4.71
N ASN A 149 -1.26 0.83 -5.04
CA ASN A 149 -0.80 0.11 -6.23
C ASN A 149 0.73 0.00 -6.34
N ALA A 150 1.42 -0.04 -5.21
CA ALA A 150 2.87 0.08 -5.14
C ALA A 150 3.62 -1.21 -5.50
N GLY A 151 2.96 -2.37 -5.46
CA GLY A 151 3.53 -3.65 -5.93
C GLY A 151 4.64 -4.26 -5.06
N PHE A 152 4.97 -3.66 -3.92
CA PHE A 152 5.95 -4.21 -2.98
C PHE A 152 5.32 -5.23 -2.01
N ASP A 153 6.12 -6.22 -1.61
CA ASP A 153 5.74 -7.24 -0.64
C ASP A 153 6.85 -7.52 0.39
N LEU A 154 6.48 -8.24 1.45
CA LEU A 154 7.42 -8.75 2.45
C LEU A 154 7.50 -10.28 2.43
N PHE A 155 7.02 -10.92 1.37
CA PHE A 155 6.94 -12.38 1.22
C PHE A 155 8.21 -13.02 0.64
N GLY A 156 9.17 -12.21 0.22
CA GLY A 156 10.51 -12.67 -0.14
C GLY A 156 10.81 -12.51 -1.61
N LYS A 157 11.55 -13.46 -2.20
CA LYS A 157 12.02 -13.36 -3.58
C LYS A 157 10.91 -13.63 -4.60
N ASP A 158 10.01 -14.55 -4.26
CA ASP A 158 8.94 -15.00 -5.16
C ASP A 158 7.65 -14.17 -5.01
N SER A 159 7.70 -13.10 -4.21
CA SER A 159 6.59 -12.18 -3.97
C SER A 159 5.30 -12.93 -3.58
N LEU A 160 4.18 -12.65 -4.24
CA LEU A 160 2.88 -13.28 -4.02
C LEU A 160 2.74 -14.69 -4.62
N GLN A 161 3.74 -15.22 -5.32
CA GLN A 161 3.68 -16.56 -5.93
C GLN A 161 3.28 -17.68 -4.96
N PRO A 162 3.75 -17.72 -3.70
CA PRO A 162 3.32 -18.76 -2.73
C PRO A 162 1.82 -18.73 -2.41
N PHE A 163 1.14 -17.61 -2.66
CA PHE A 163 -0.30 -17.46 -2.45
C PHE A 163 -1.12 -17.90 -3.66
N TYR A 164 -0.54 -18.58 -4.66
CA TYR A 164 -1.23 -18.98 -5.89
C TYR A 164 -2.54 -19.75 -5.67
N PHE A 165 -2.61 -20.64 -4.66
CA PHE A 165 -3.84 -21.36 -4.31
C PHE A 165 -4.68 -20.67 -3.22
N ASP A 166 -4.23 -19.51 -2.73
CA ASP A 166 -4.96 -18.71 -1.74
C ASP A 166 -5.88 -17.69 -2.43
N TYR A 167 -7.04 -18.16 -2.88
CA TYR A 167 -8.02 -17.31 -3.55
C TYR A 167 -8.59 -16.22 -2.63
N ALA A 168 -8.65 -16.46 -1.32
CA ALA A 168 -9.11 -15.47 -0.37
C ALA A 168 -8.13 -14.29 -0.33
N PHE A 169 -6.85 -14.56 -0.11
CA PHE A 169 -5.82 -13.52 -0.13
C PHE A 169 -5.79 -12.77 -1.47
N GLN A 170 -5.77 -13.49 -2.59
CA GLN A 170 -5.74 -12.87 -3.92
C GLN A 170 -6.95 -12.00 -4.22
N SER A 171 -8.17 -12.47 -3.90
CA SER A 171 -9.39 -11.70 -4.15
C SER A 171 -9.41 -10.41 -3.35
N VAL A 172 -8.96 -10.42 -2.09
CA VAL A 172 -8.82 -9.20 -1.28
C VAL A 172 -7.78 -8.26 -1.89
N THR A 173 -6.61 -8.76 -2.28
CA THR A 173 -5.61 -7.94 -2.98
C THR A 173 -6.19 -7.29 -4.23
N ILE A 174 -6.93 -8.04 -5.05
CA ILE A 174 -7.57 -7.54 -6.27
C ILE A 174 -8.55 -6.41 -5.96
N ILE A 175 -9.45 -6.63 -5.02
CA ILE A 175 -10.46 -5.64 -4.64
C ILE A 175 -9.80 -4.38 -4.08
N VAL A 176 -8.81 -4.54 -3.20
CA VAL A 176 -8.16 -3.41 -2.52
C VAL A 176 -7.35 -2.56 -3.50
N PHE A 177 -6.61 -3.17 -4.43
CA PHE A 177 -5.87 -2.40 -5.44
C PHE A 177 -6.83 -1.69 -6.42
N LEU A 178 -7.95 -2.34 -6.79
CA LEU A 178 -8.97 -1.69 -7.62
C LEU A 178 -9.58 -0.48 -6.91
N LEU A 179 -9.95 -0.60 -5.63
CA LEU A 179 -10.47 0.50 -4.83
C LEU A 179 -9.46 1.65 -4.69
N GLY A 180 -8.18 1.33 -4.52
CA GLY A 180 -7.09 2.30 -4.51
C GLY A 180 -6.91 3.03 -5.85
N GLY A 181 -7.14 2.32 -6.96
CA GLY A 181 -6.98 2.83 -8.33
C GLY A 181 -8.13 3.67 -8.89
N VAL A 182 -9.28 3.79 -8.21
CA VAL A 182 -10.49 4.47 -8.74
C VAL A 182 -10.27 5.96 -9.08
N GLY A 183 -9.26 6.61 -8.47
CA GLY A 183 -8.91 8.00 -8.75
C GLY A 183 -9.76 9.02 -7.97
N PHE A 184 -9.15 10.16 -7.66
CA PHE A 184 -9.72 11.15 -6.73
C PHE A 184 -11.03 11.80 -7.24
N PRO A 185 -11.15 12.18 -8.54
CA PRO A 185 -12.39 12.74 -9.06
C PRO A 185 -13.56 11.78 -8.97
N VAL A 186 -13.35 10.51 -9.33
CA VAL A 186 -14.40 9.49 -9.31
C VAL A 186 -14.89 9.21 -7.89
N ILE A 187 -13.97 9.14 -6.92
CA ILE A 187 -14.35 8.97 -5.50
C ILE A 187 -15.18 10.17 -5.02
N TYR A 188 -14.87 11.38 -5.48
CA TYR A 188 -15.61 12.58 -5.11
C TYR A 188 -16.97 12.68 -5.78
N ASP A 189 -17.12 12.22 -7.03
CA ASP A 189 -18.39 12.24 -7.76
C ASP A 189 -19.42 11.25 -7.20
N VAL A 190 -18.96 10.14 -6.60
CA VAL A 190 -19.82 9.11 -5.98
C VAL A 190 -20.31 9.52 -4.59
N TRP A 191 -19.67 10.49 -3.95
CA TRP A 191 -19.96 10.93 -2.58
C TRP A 191 -20.96 12.10 -2.55
#